data_AF-A0AAV6YBM6-F1
#
_entry.id   AF-A0AAV6YBM6-F1
#
_cell.length_a   1.000
_cell.length_b   1.000
_cell.length_c   1.000
_cell.angle_alpha   90.00
_cell.angle_beta   90.00
_cell.angle_gamma   90.00
#
_symmetry.space_group_name_H-M   'P 1'
#
loop_
_entity.id
_entity.type
_entity.pdbx_description
1 polymer ?
#
loop_
_entity_poly.entity_id
_entity_poly.type
_entity_poly.pdbx_seq_one_letter_code
_entity_poly.pdbx_strand_id
1 'polypeptide(L)'
;LQLQEFARFDFAVWRKRYMQWIGQMKSRILDVFRGIDRDQDGRISQREFMESVLSSRFPTNSLEMTAVANIFDINGDGFIDYYEFVSALHPSRDPLRRSADADQIQDEVNRQVAQCNCAKRFQVEQISANRYR
;
A
#
# COMPACT_ATOMS: atom_id res chain seq x y z
N LEU A 1 -21.47 -23.95 16.14
CA LEU A 1 -20.17 -23.50 16.67
C LEU A 1 -19.37 -22.86 15.54
N GLN A 2 -19.69 -21.60 15.20
CA GLN A 2 -19.14 -20.85 14.07
C GLN A 2 -17.79 -20.17 14.42
N LEU A 3 -16.90 -20.89 15.10
CA LEU A 3 -15.60 -20.37 15.53
C LEU A 3 -14.41 -21.03 14.82
N GLN A 4 -14.67 -21.88 13.82
CA GLN A 4 -13.62 -22.55 13.02
C GLN A 4 -13.33 -21.89 11.66
N GLU A 5 -14.08 -20.88 11.22
CA GLU A 5 -13.77 -20.12 9.99
C GLU A 5 -12.92 -18.86 10.24
N PHE A 6 -12.39 -18.68 11.45
CA PHE A 6 -11.69 -17.45 11.86
C PHE A 6 -10.21 -17.33 11.43
N ALA A 7 -9.68 -18.24 10.61
CA ALA A 7 -8.22 -18.42 10.61
C ALA A 7 -7.42 -17.70 9.50
N ARG A 8 -8.00 -17.17 8.41
CA ARG A 8 -7.14 -16.73 7.28
C ARG A 8 -7.64 -15.53 6.47
N PHE A 9 -8.06 -14.45 7.12
CA PHE A 9 -8.12 -13.19 6.39
C PHE A 9 -6.69 -12.72 6.06
N ASP A 10 -6.35 -12.76 4.77
CA ASP A 10 -5.07 -12.27 4.24
C ASP A 10 -5.31 -10.99 3.44
N PHE A 11 -4.90 -9.87 4.03
CA PHE A 11 -5.04 -8.55 3.41
C PHE A 11 -4.29 -8.43 2.08
N ALA A 12 -3.14 -9.08 1.93
CA ALA A 12 -2.38 -9.03 0.68
C ALA A 12 -3.13 -9.75 -0.46
N VAL A 13 -3.79 -10.87 -0.15
CA VAL A 13 -4.65 -11.58 -1.10
C VAL A 13 -5.88 -10.75 -1.45
N TRP A 14 -6.56 -10.17 -0.45
CA TRP A 14 -7.71 -9.28 -0.68
C TRP A 14 -7.33 -8.08 -1.57
N ARG A 15 -6.25 -7.38 -1.22
CA ARG A 15 -5.75 -6.23 -1.98
C ARG A 15 -5.42 -6.59 -3.42
N LYS A 16 -4.76 -7.72 -3.65
CA LYS A 16 -4.43 -8.20 -5.00
C LYS A 16 -5.68 -8.40 -5.84
N ARG A 17 -6.72 -9.05 -5.29
CA ARG A 17 -8.01 -9.25 -5.97
C ARG A 17 -8.67 -7.90 -6.28
N TYR A 18 -8.71 -6.99 -5.31
CA TYR A 18 -9.35 -5.69 -5.47
C TYR A 18 -8.65 -4.82 -6.53
N MET A 19 -7.32 -4.79 -6.52
CA MET A 19 -6.53 -4.09 -7.54
C MET A 19 -6.70 -4.66 -8.95
N GLN A 20 -6.78 -5.98 -9.08
CA GLN A 20 -7.09 -6.63 -10.36
C GLN A 20 -8.50 -6.26 -10.85
N TRP A 21 -9.48 -6.25 -9.96
CA TRP A 21 -10.86 -5.89 -10.27
C TRP A 21 -10.99 -4.42 -10.72
N ILE A 22 -10.35 -3.47 -10.02
CA ILE A 22 -10.28 -2.07 -10.46
C ILE A 22 -9.63 -1.94 -11.84
N GLY A 23 -8.53 -2.67 -12.06
CA GLY A 23 -7.81 -2.68 -13.34
C GLY A 23 -8.67 -3.20 -14.50
N GLN A 24 -9.49 -4.24 -14.28
CA GLN A 24 -10.42 -4.77 -15.28
C GLN A 24 -11.49 -3.74 -15.69
N MET A 25 -11.92 -2.90 -14.75
CA MET A 25 -12.88 -1.82 -15.02
C MET A 25 -12.23 -0.57 -15.65
N LYS A 26 -10.93 -0.60 -15.96
CA LYS A 26 -10.15 0.55 -16.49
C LYS A 26 -10.29 1.83 -15.66
N SER A 27 -10.62 1.69 -14.37
CA SER A 27 -10.84 2.81 -13.46
C SER A 27 -9.52 3.23 -12.80
N ARG A 28 -9.32 4.54 -12.60
CA ARG A 28 -8.16 5.01 -11.83
C ARG A 28 -8.50 4.91 -10.34
N ILE A 29 -7.48 4.71 -9.50
CA ILE A 29 -7.62 4.69 -8.04
C ILE A 29 -8.30 5.96 -7.51
N LEU A 30 -7.99 7.12 -8.11
CA LEU A 30 -8.64 8.40 -7.77
C LEU A 30 -10.14 8.40 -8.09
N ASP A 31 -10.54 7.78 -9.20
CA ASP A 31 -11.94 7.73 -9.61
C ASP A 31 -12.73 6.80 -8.68
N VAL A 32 -12.11 5.70 -8.24
CA VAL A 32 -12.68 4.79 -7.24
C VAL A 32 -12.86 5.51 -5.90
N PHE A 33 -11.84 6.21 -5.41
CA PHE A 33 -11.91 6.98 -4.17
C PHE A 33 -13.07 7.99 -4.19
N ARG A 34 -13.13 8.82 -5.25
CA ARG A 34 -14.21 9.81 -5.43
C ARG A 34 -15.59 9.19 -5.63
N GLY A 35 -15.65 7.97 -6.14
CA GLY A 35 -16.92 7.24 -6.27
C GLY A 35 -17.44 6.68 -4.94
N ILE A 36 -16.57 6.55 -3.94
CA ILE A 36 -16.91 6.07 -2.60
C ILE A 36 -17.25 7.23 -1.67
N ASP A 37 -16.49 8.33 -1.74
CA ASP A 37 -16.73 9.59 -1.01
C ASP A 37 -18.05 10.23 -1.48
N ARG A 38 -19.16 9.92 -0.80
CA ARG A 38 -20.51 10.29 -1.26
C ARG A 38 -20.87 11.72 -0.87
N ASP A 39 -20.43 12.15 0.31
CA ASP A 39 -20.67 13.49 0.83
C ASP A 39 -19.62 14.52 0.39
N GLN A 40 -18.55 14.07 -0.28
CA GLN A 40 -17.49 14.89 -0.87
C GLN A 40 -16.73 15.72 0.17
N ASP A 41 -16.56 15.15 1.37
CA ASP A 41 -15.80 15.78 2.45
C ASP A 41 -14.27 15.60 2.27
N GLY A 42 -13.85 14.85 1.25
CA GLY A 42 -12.46 14.59 0.91
C GLY A 42 -11.86 13.40 1.66
N ARG A 43 -12.65 12.67 2.44
CA ARG A 43 -12.31 11.43 3.12
C ARG A 43 -13.40 10.40 2.84
N ILE A 44 -13.20 9.18 3.32
CA ILE A 44 -14.20 8.13 3.21
C ILE A 44 -14.43 7.60 4.61
N SER A 45 -15.64 7.71 5.14
CA SER A 45 -15.96 7.02 6.40
C SER A 45 -15.86 5.50 6.22
N GLN A 46 -15.47 4.76 7.28
CA GLN A 46 -15.44 3.30 7.21
C GLN A 46 -16.77 2.69 6.70
N ARG A 47 -17.90 3.31 7.06
CA ARG A 47 -19.23 2.91 6.59
C ARG A 47 -19.38 3.08 5.08
N GLU A 48 -19.02 4.24 4.52
CA GLU A 48 -19.10 4.47 3.07
C GLU A 48 -18.23 3.50 2.29
N PHE A 49 -17.02 3.23 2.80
CA PHE A 49 -16.14 2.25 2.19
C PHE A 49 -16.77 0.85 2.17
N MET A 50 -17.27 0.37 3.31
CA MET A 50 -17.92 -0.94 3.40
C MET A 50 -19.15 -1.03 2.50
N GLU A 51 -20.05 -0.05 2.55
CA GLU A 51 -21.27 -0.03 1.73
C GLU A 51 -20.97 0.02 0.24
N SER A 52 -20.00 0.84 -0.18
CA SER A 52 -19.65 1.00 -1.59
C SER A 52 -19.02 -0.28 -2.16
N VAL A 53 -18.11 -0.92 -1.41
CA VAL A 53 -17.49 -2.17 -1.87
C VAL A 53 -18.48 -3.33 -1.83
N LEU A 54 -19.31 -3.45 -0.79
CA LEU A 54 -20.33 -4.52 -0.69
C LEU A 54 -21.47 -4.38 -1.71
N SER A 55 -21.81 -3.16 -2.10
CA SER A 55 -22.80 -2.91 -3.17
C SER A 55 -22.22 -3.07 -4.58
N SER A 56 -20.90 -3.18 -4.70
CA SER A 56 -20.22 -3.43 -5.97
C SER A 56 -20.30 -4.92 -6.37
N ARG A 57 -19.78 -5.23 -7.57
CA ARG A 57 -19.62 -6.63 -8.04
C ARG A 57 -18.31 -7.28 -7.57
N PHE A 58 -17.56 -6.63 -6.68
CA PHE A 58 -16.34 -7.18 -6.15
C PHE A 58 -16.63 -8.35 -5.19
N PRO A 59 -16.03 -9.54 -5.37
CA PRO A 59 -16.30 -10.69 -4.52
C PRO A 59 -15.63 -10.54 -3.14
N THR A 60 -16.41 -10.08 -2.16
CA THR A 60 -16.03 -9.96 -0.75
C THR A 60 -17.25 -10.15 0.17
N ASN A 61 -17.07 -10.07 1.48
CA ASN A 61 -18.14 -10.16 2.47
C ASN A 61 -17.97 -9.14 3.60
N SER A 62 -19.01 -8.95 4.41
CA SER A 62 -19.01 -7.96 5.50
C SER A 62 -17.89 -8.18 6.52
N LEU A 63 -17.54 -9.44 6.83
CA LEU A 63 -16.50 -9.77 7.78
C LEU A 63 -15.11 -9.39 7.26
N GLU A 64 -14.80 -9.70 6.00
CA GLU A 64 -13.58 -9.23 5.33
C GLU A 64 -13.55 -7.70 5.35
N MET A 65 -14.67 -7.05 5.01
CA MET A 65 -14.73 -5.59 4.89
C MET A 65 -14.52 -4.86 6.22
N THR A 66 -14.99 -5.38 7.35
CA THR A 66 -14.65 -4.81 8.67
C THR A 66 -13.15 -4.85 8.92
N ALA A 67 -12.48 -5.97 8.61
CA ALA A 67 -11.03 -6.07 8.76
C ALA A 67 -10.29 -5.15 7.79
N VAL A 68 -10.73 -5.06 6.53
CA VAL A 68 -10.14 -4.18 5.51
C VAL A 68 -10.27 -2.71 5.91
N ALA A 69 -11.46 -2.27 6.33
CA ALA A 69 -11.69 -0.87 6.71
C ALA A 69 -10.73 -0.42 7.82
N ASN A 70 -10.56 -1.25 8.85
CA ASN A 70 -9.61 -0.98 9.93
C ASN A 70 -8.14 -1.00 9.49
N ILE A 71 -7.77 -1.71 8.42
CA ILE A 71 -6.40 -1.72 7.89
C ILE A 71 -6.13 -0.47 7.03
N PHE A 72 -7.16 0.05 6.36
CA PHE A 72 -7.05 1.26 5.57
C PHE A 72 -6.95 2.50 6.47
N ASP A 73 -7.72 2.54 7.56
CA ASP A 73 -7.69 3.60 8.56
C ASP A 73 -6.45 3.44 9.47
N ILE A 74 -5.31 3.95 9.01
CA ILE A 74 -4.00 3.78 9.67
C ILE A 74 -3.95 4.59 10.97
N ASN A 75 -4.54 5.77 10.96
CA ASN A 75 -4.52 6.70 12.09
C ASN A 75 -5.62 6.41 13.13
N GLY A 76 -6.64 5.61 12.79
CA GLY A 76 -7.73 5.19 13.67
C GLY A 76 -8.79 6.27 13.92
N ASP A 77 -8.93 7.26 13.03
CA ASP A 77 -9.88 8.38 13.18
C ASP A 77 -11.30 8.04 12.71
N GLY A 78 -11.50 6.83 12.16
CA GLY A 78 -12.78 6.36 11.62
C GLY A 78 -13.02 6.76 10.16
N PHE A 79 -12.06 7.45 9.55
CA PHE A 79 -12.06 7.86 8.16
C PHE A 79 -10.83 7.28 7.45
N ILE A 80 -10.94 7.23 6.13
CA ILE A 80 -9.88 6.79 5.24
C ILE A 80 -9.61 7.97 4.32
N ASP A 81 -8.50 8.66 4.54
CA ASP A 81 -8.08 9.73 3.65
C ASP A 81 -7.48 9.18 2.34
N TYR A 82 -7.22 10.07 1.38
CA TYR A 82 -6.68 9.67 0.08
C TYR A 82 -5.28 9.03 0.19
N TYR A 83 -4.45 9.51 1.11
CA TYR A 83 -3.11 8.98 1.32
C TYR A 83 -3.16 7.56 1.89
N GLU A 84 -3.99 7.34 2.90
CA GLU A 84 -4.27 6.04 3.51
C GLU A 84 -4.78 5.04 2.46
N PHE A 85 -5.75 5.45 1.65
CA PHE A 85 -6.31 4.63 0.58
C PHE A 85 -5.26 4.18 -0.43
N VAL A 86 -4.42 5.12 -0.91
CA VAL A 86 -3.37 4.81 -1.90
C VAL A 86 -2.26 3.97 -1.27
N SER A 87 -1.87 4.26 -0.03
CA SER A 87 -0.78 3.55 0.66
C SER A 87 -1.15 2.11 0.95
N ALA A 88 -2.41 1.86 1.36
CA ALA A 88 -2.93 0.52 1.57
C ALA A 88 -2.92 -0.30 0.26
N LEU A 89 -3.34 0.30 -0.87
CA LEU A 89 -3.43 -0.34 -2.18
C LEU A 89 -2.09 -0.49 -2.91
N HIS A 90 -1.16 0.44 -2.69
CA HIS A 90 0.16 0.48 -3.30
C HIS A 90 1.25 0.69 -2.23
N PRO A 91 1.63 -0.35 -1.47
CA PRO A 91 2.65 -0.23 -0.44
C PRO A 91 4.03 0.18 -1.00
N SER A 92 4.31 -0.05 -2.28
CA SER A 92 5.54 0.42 -2.96
C SER A 92 5.56 1.93 -3.17
N ARG A 93 4.39 2.60 -3.08
CA ARG A 93 4.28 4.06 -3.21
C ARG A 93 4.39 4.79 -1.89
N ASP A 94 4.42 4.06 -0.77
CA ASP A 94 4.66 4.59 0.57
C ASP A 94 6.00 5.35 0.60
N PRO A 95 6.00 6.68 0.78
CA PRO A 95 7.22 7.47 0.91
C PRO A 95 8.11 7.02 2.07
N LEU A 96 7.54 6.45 3.14
CA LEU A 96 8.28 5.92 4.29
C LEU A 96 9.04 4.64 3.91
N ARG A 97 8.51 3.79 3.02
CA ARG A 97 9.25 2.63 2.49
C ARG A 97 10.33 3.04 1.50
N ARG A 98 10.11 4.09 0.70
CA ARG A 98 11.17 4.60 -0.20
C ARG A 98 12.38 5.15 0.56
N SER A 99 12.17 5.69 1.75
CA SER A 99 13.26 6.06 2.66
C SER A 99 14.10 4.84 3.04
N ALA A 100 13.45 3.74 3.42
CA ALA A 100 14.14 2.49 3.76
C ALA A 100 14.86 1.87 2.55
N ASP A 101 14.29 1.98 1.35
CA ASP A 101 14.95 1.51 0.11
C ASP A 101 16.22 2.31 -0.20
N ALA A 102 16.25 3.62 0.11
CA ALA A 102 17.42 4.47 -0.10
C ALA A 102 18.60 4.08 0.83
N ASP A 103 18.32 3.76 2.10
CA ASP A 103 19.31 3.28 3.05
C ASP A 103 19.88 1.92 2.62
N GLN A 104 19.03 1.02 2.10
CA GLN A 104 19.43 -0.30 1.61
C GLN A 104 20.36 -0.23 0.38
N ILE A 105 20.21 0.78 -0.48
CA ILE A 105 21.13 1.01 -1.62
C ILE A 105 22.53 1.38 -1.12
N GLN A 106 22.64 2.26 -0.13
CA GLN A 106 23.94 2.72 0.39
C GLN A 106 24.73 1.58 1.03
N ASP A 107 24.06 0.74 1.82
CA ASP A 107 24.69 -0.40 2.49
C ASP A 107 25.21 -1.45 1.50
N GLU A 108 24.45 -1.75 0.45
CA GLU A 108 24.88 -2.71 -0.57
C GLU A 108 26.03 -2.16 -1.43
N VAL A 109 26.02 -0.86 -1.77
CA VAL A 109 27.17 -0.20 -2.44
C VAL A 109 28.43 -0.30 -1.57
N ASN A 110 28.31 0.03 -0.27
CA ASN A 110 29.43 -0.08 0.67
C ASN A 110 29.95 -1.51 0.80
N ARG A 111 29.05 -2.50 0.86
CA ARG A 111 29.39 -3.92 0.93
C ARG A 111 30.14 -4.40 -0.31
N GLN A 112 29.68 -4.01 -1.50
CA GLN A 112 30.34 -4.41 -2.76
C GLN A 112 31.71 -3.75 -2.90
N VAL A 113 31.87 -2.48 -2.50
CA VAL A 113 33.17 -1.80 -2.46
C VAL A 113 34.12 -2.49 -1.48
N ALA A 114 33.63 -2.90 -0.31
CA ALA A 114 34.43 -3.58 0.71
C ALA A 114 34.91 -4.99 0.27
N GLN A 115 34.13 -5.67 -0.57
CA GLN A 115 34.45 -7.00 -1.11
C GLN A 115 35.35 -6.95 -2.36
N CYS A 116 35.67 -5.76 -2.86
CA CYS A 116 36.46 -5.60 -4.06
C CYS A 116 37.96 -5.84 -3.77
N ASN A 117 38.57 -6.82 -4.45
CA ASN A 117 40.00 -7.18 -4.32
C ASN A 117 40.95 -6.27 -5.15
N CYS A 118 40.52 -5.08 -5.57
CA CYS A 118 41.33 -4.19 -6.38
C CYS A 118 42.51 -3.60 -5.59
N ALA A 119 43.69 -3.51 -6.23
CA ALA A 119 44.94 -3.02 -5.64
C ALA A 119 44.86 -1.57 -5.09
N LYS A 120 43.90 -0.77 -5.58
CA LYS A 120 43.46 0.49 -4.98
C LYS A 120 41.96 0.41 -4.78
N ARG A 121 41.48 0.62 -3.55
CA ARG A 121 40.04 0.71 -3.25
C ARG A 121 39.45 1.90 -4.01
N PHE A 122 38.41 1.65 -4.80
CA PHE A 122 37.65 2.72 -5.44
C PHE A 122 36.92 3.52 -4.35
N GLN A 123 37.17 4.84 -4.30
CA GLN A 123 36.45 5.75 -3.43
C GLN A 123 35.15 6.11 -4.13
N VAL A 124 34.04 5.55 -3.64
CA VAL A 124 32.71 5.85 -4.16
C VAL A 124 32.16 7.06 -3.43
N GLU A 125 31.92 8.14 -4.17
CA GLU A 125 31.33 9.37 -3.65
C GLU A 125 29.88 9.50 -4.15
N GLN A 126 28.95 9.76 -3.23
CA GLN A 126 27.56 10.01 -3.57
C GLN A 126 27.41 11.46 -4.08
N ILE A 127 27.06 11.63 -5.36
CA ILE A 127 26.92 12.95 -5.99
C ILE A 127 25.49 13.47 -5.84
N SER A 128 24.50 12.58 -5.85
CA SER A 128 23.09 12.92 -5.66
C SER A 128 22.28 11.70 -5.23
N ALA A 129 21.01 11.88 -4.84
CA ALA A 129 20.09 10.78 -4.57
C ALA A 129 20.13 9.77 -5.74
N ASN A 130 20.46 8.51 -5.43
CA ASN A 130 20.64 7.39 -6.37
C ASN A 130 21.76 7.52 -7.41
N ARG A 131 22.77 8.38 -7.20
CA ARG A 131 23.91 8.54 -8.12
C ARG A 131 25.25 8.58 -7.39
N TYR A 132 26.15 7.70 -7.81
CA TYR A 132 27.48 7.50 -7.23
C TYR A 132 28.57 7.62 -8.31
N ARG A 133 29.78 8.07 -7.93
CA ARG A 133 30.97 8.17 -8.79
C ARG A 133 32.16 7.51 -8.15
#